data_AF-A0A532AKJ8-F1
#
_entry.id   AF-A0A532AKJ8-F1
#
_cell.length_a   1.000
_cell.length_b   1.000
_cell.length_c   1.000
_cell.angle_alpha   90.00
_cell.angle_beta   90.00
_cell.angle_gamma   90.00
#
_symmetry.space_group_name_H-M   'P 1'
#
loop_
_entity.id
_entity.type
_entity.pdbx_description
1 polymer ?
#
loop_
_entity_poly.entity_id
_entity_poly.type
_entity_poly.pdbx_seq_one_letter_code
_entity_poly.pdbx_strand_id
1 'polypeptide(L)'
;YFQRGLLPRTDIALDFHSGGKTLDFVPFCAAHIRPDKVLEAKGFAAVEAFSAPWSMKMLEIDAVGMFDTAAEEMGKLFITTELGGGGTSRAETVRIARRGVLNVLRHAGIVAGAVAMQPTRWLDMP
;
A
#
# COMPACT_ATOMS: atom_id res chain seq x y z
N TYR A 1 4.18 -19.98 -7.48
CA TYR A 1 4.75 -19.31 -8.67
C TYR A 1 5.12 -17.87 -8.36
N PHE A 2 4.17 -17.00 -7.96
CA PHE A 2 4.40 -15.56 -7.72
C PHE A 2 5.57 -15.26 -6.77
N GLN A 3 5.55 -15.81 -5.56
CA GLN A 3 6.60 -15.61 -4.54
C GLN A 3 7.98 -16.14 -4.95
N ARG A 4 8.04 -17.26 -5.69
CA ARG A 4 9.32 -17.89 -6.06
C ARG A 4 9.90 -17.37 -7.38
N GLY A 5 9.06 -16.80 -8.25
CA GLY A 5 9.43 -16.40 -9.60
C GLY A 5 9.47 -14.89 -9.81
N LEU A 6 8.37 -14.20 -9.48
CA LEU A 6 8.21 -12.77 -9.76
C LEU A 6 8.77 -11.91 -8.64
N LEU A 7 8.41 -12.21 -7.39
CA LEU A 7 8.79 -11.41 -6.23
C LEU A 7 10.30 -11.19 -6.07
N PRO A 8 11.20 -12.18 -6.34
CA PRO A 8 12.64 -11.93 -6.27
C PRO A 8 13.13 -10.86 -7.25
N ARG A 9 12.41 -10.65 -8.37
CA ARG A 9 12.70 -9.68 -9.43
C ARG A 9 12.00 -8.34 -9.24
N THR A 10 11.24 -8.19 -8.16
CA THR A 10 10.50 -6.97 -7.83
C THR A 10 11.31 -6.13 -6.85
N ASP A 11 11.26 -4.80 -7.00
CA ASP A 11 11.76 -3.84 -6.00
C ASP A 11 10.64 -3.30 -5.12
N ILE A 12 9.46 -3.04 -5.72
CA ILE A 12 8.27 -2.53 -5.06
C ILE A 12 7.02 -3.36 -5.40
N ALA A 13 6.25 -3.72 -4.38
CA ALA A 13 4.95 -4.36 -4.47
C ALA A 13 3.89 -3.40 -3.90
N LEU A 14 2.94 -3.00 -4.75
CA LEU A 14 1.72 -2.30 -4.36
C LEU A 14 0.56 -3.26 -4.54
N ASP A 15 -0.05 -3.67 -3.42
CA ASP A 15 -1.14 -4.65 -3.42
C ASP A 15 -2.49 -3.97 -3.15
N PHE A 16 -3.44 -4.13 -4.06
CA PHE A 16 -4.73 -3.45 -3.95
C PHE A 16 -5.76 -4.34 -3.27
N HIS A 17 -6.17 -3.94 -2.07
CA HIS A 17 -7.29 -4.57 -1.36
C HIS A 17 -8.49 -3.62 -1.21
N SER A 18 -9.60 -4.22 -0.80
CA SER A 18 -10.87 -3.61 -0.47
C SER A 18 -11.63 -4.60 0.43
N GLY A 19 -12.62 -4.14 1.18
CA GLY A 19 -13.37 -4.94 2.16
C GLY A 19 -14.22 -6.10 1.58
N GLY A 20 -14.07 -6.40 0.29
CA GLY A 20 -14.80 -7.47 -0.39
C GLY A 20 -16.30 -7.24 -0.32
N LYS A 21 -17.08 -8.31 -0.20
CA LYS A 21 -18.55 -8.24 -0.15
C LYS A 21 -19.11 -7.91 1.24
N THR A 22 -18.30 -8.01 2.29
CA THR A 22 -18.76 -8.07 3.68
C THR A 22 -18.36 -6.88 4.52
N LEU A 23 -17.34 -6.11 4.11
CA LEU A 23 -16.84 -4.93 4.81
C LEU A 23 -16.84 -3.72 3.87
N ASP A 24 -16.86 -2.53 4.45
CA ASP A 24 -16.64 -1.25 3.76
C ASP A 24 -15.69 -0.41 4.62
N PHE A 25 -14.53 -0.08 4.07
CA PHE A 25 -13.49 0.69 4.76
C PHE A 25 -13.45 2.13 4.25
N VAL A 26 -13.01 3.06 5.10
CA VAL A 26 -12.53 4.35 4.59
C VAL A 26 -11.34 4.10 3.66
N PRO A 27 -11.19 4.83 2.54
CA PRO A 27 -10.14 4.54 1.57
C PRO A 27 -8.76 4.92 2.14
N PHE A 28 -7.92 3.92 2.42
CA PHE A 28 -6.60 4.13 2.98
C PHE A 28 -5.48 3.41 2.22
N CYS A 29 -4.25 3.88 2.43
CA CYS A 29 -3.02 3.19 2.07
C CYS A 29 -2.17 2.95 3.32
N ALA A 30 -1.54 1.79 3.41
CA ALA A 30 -0.83 1.35 4.61
C ALA A 30 0.52 0.72 4.28
N ALA A 31 1.41 0.76 5.26
CA ALA A 31 2.64 -0.02 5.30
C ALA A 31 2.84 -0.53 6.73
N HIS A 32 3.62 -1.60 6.87
CA HIS A 32 3.90 -2.17 8.18
C HIS A 32 4.93 -1.38 8.96
N ILE A 33 4.76 -1.40 10.28
CA ILE A 33 5.83 -1.15 11.23
C ILE A 33 6.77 -2.37 11.16
N ARG A 34 8.07 -2.14 10.96
CA ARG A 34 9.08 -3.17 10.73
C ARG A 34 10.25 -3.02 11.71
N PRO A 35 10.96 -4.12 12.01
CA PRO A 35 12.26 -4.05 12.68
C PRO A 35 13.31 -3.33 11.84
N ASP A 36 13.30 -3.54 10.52
CA ASP A 36 14.14 -2.79 9.58
C ASP A 36 13.58 -1.37 9.39
N LYS A 37 14.18 -0.41 10.11
CA LYS A 37 13.76 0.99 10.10
C LYS A 37 14.07 1.74 8.81
N VAL A 38 14.99 1.24 7.99
CA VAL A 38 15.25 1.82 6.67
C VAL A 38 14.14 1.42 5.71
N LEU A 39 13.74 0.14 5.71
CA LEU A 39 12.62 -0.32 4.88
C LEU A 39 11.29 0.27 5.36
N GLU A 40 11.07 0.37 6.67
CA GLU A 40 9.90 1.04 7.27
C GLU A 40 9.76 2.49 6.78
N ALA A 41 10.83 3.28 6.85
CA ALA A 41 10.81 4.67 6.40
C ALA A 41 10.49 4.79 4.90
N LYS A 42 11.02 3.89 4.07
CA LYS A 42 10.67 3.83 2.64
C LYS A 42 9.19 3.46 2.44
N GLY A 43 8.67 2.52 3.23
CA GLY A 43 7.25 2.14 3.25
C GLY A 43 6.35 3.34 3.50
N PHE A 44 6.60 4.07 4.58
CA PHE A 44 5.79 5.23 4.92
C PHE A 44 5.93 6.39 3.92
N ALA A 45 7.12 6.61 3.35
CA ALA A 45 7.28 7.58 2.26
C ALA A 45 6.47 7.20 1.01
N ALA A 46 6.39 5.90 0.68
CA ALA A 46 5.58 5.41 -0.43
C ALA A 46 4.07 5.52 -0.14
N VAL A 47 3.63 5.29 1.10
CA VAL A 47 2.24 5.52 1.56
C VAL A 47 1.86 7.00 1.43
N GLU A 48 2.73 7.91 1.88
CA GLU A 48 2.54 9.35 1.72
C GLU A 48 2.43 9.74 0.25
N ALA A 49 3.31 9.18 -0.60
CA ALA A 49 3.26 9.41 -2.03
C ALA A 49 1.95 8.91 -2.66
N PHE A 50 1.46 7.73 -2.27
CA PHE A 50 0.16 7.23 -2.73
C PHE A 50 -0.97 8.24 -2.46
N SER A 51 -0.88 8.97 -1.33
CA SER A 51 -1.76 10.09 -1.01
C SER A 51 -3.25 9.69 -1.03
N ALA A 52 -3.60 8.61 -0.33
CA ALA A 52 -4.99 8.30 -0.02
C ALA A 52 -5.53 9.31 1.01
N PRO A 53 -6.85 9.51 1.14
CA PRO A 53 -7.42 10.39 2.16
C PRO A 53 -7.06 9.98 3.60
N TRP A 54 -6.80 8.69 3.80
CA TRP A 54 -6.38 8.10 5.07
C TRP A 54 -5.10 7.27 4.87
N SER A 55 -4.27 7.21 5.91
CA SER A 55 -3.05 6.41 5.92
C SER A 55 -2.93 5.65 7.23
N MET A 56 -2.33 4.46 7.21
CA MET A 56 -2.18 3.65 8.41
C MET A 56 -0.75 3.13 8.56
N LYS A 57 -0.24 3.16 9.78
CA LYS A 57 0.95 2.39 10.19
C LYS A 57 0.45 1.10 10.80
N MET A 58 0.63 0.00 10.07
CA MET A 58 0.04 -1.28 10.44
C MET A 58 1.01 -2.07 11.31
N LEU A 59 0.57 -2.51 12.50
CA LEU A 59 1.27 -3.55 13.23
C LEU A 59 0.68 -4.88 12.76
N GLU A 60 1.47 -5.70 12.08
CA GLU A 60 0.99 -7.01 11.66
C GLU A 60 0.90 -7.95 12.87
N ILE A 61 -0.28 -8.53 13.10
CA ILE A 61 -0.59 -9.37 14.27
C ILE A 61 -0.68 -10.85 13.86
N ASP A 62 -0.92 -11.16 12.58
CA ASP A 62 -0.99 -12.53 12.05
C ASP A 62 -0.28 -12.66 10.69
N ALA A 63 1.06 -12.60 10.74
CA ALA A 63 1.90 -12.54 9.55
C ALA A 63 2.00 -13.86 8.75
N VAL A 64 1.53 -15.00 9.27
CA VAL A 64 1.90 -16.32 8.73
C VAL A 64 1.16 -16.63 7.44
N GLY A 65 1.92 -16.72 6.34
CA GLY A 65 1.41 -17.18 5.04
C GLY A 65 0.83 -16.08 4.16
N MET A 66 0.91 -14.82 4.59
CA MET A 66 0.46 -13.68 3.80
C MET A 66 1.53 -13.18 2.80
N PHE A 67 1.05 -12.56 1.72
CA PHE A 67 1.91 -12.14 0.60
C PHE A 67 2.82 -10.96 0.97
N ASP A 68 2.32 -10.05 1.81
CA ASP A 68 3.08 -8.97 2.41
C ASP A 68 4.27 -9.46 3.21
N THR A 69 4.10 -10.41 4.13
CA THR A 69 5.19 -11.02 4.90
C THR A 69 6.24 -11.60 3.98
N ALA A 70 5.82 -12.32 2.94
CA ALA A 70 6.74 -12.89 1.95
C ALA A 70 7.54 -11.82 1.18
N ALA A 71 6.91 -10.68 0.82
CA ALA A 71 7.58 -9.57 0.17
C ALA A 71 8.58 -8.89 1.10
N GLU A 72 8.17 -8.62 2.33
CA GLU A 72 8.96 -7.87 3.29
C GLU A 72 10.13 -8.69 3.87
N GLU A 73 9.97 -10.00 4.06
CA GLU A 73 11.08 -10.91 4.42
C GLU A 73 12.16 -10.98 3.34
N MET A 74 11.77 -10.78 2.06
CA MET A 74 12.72 -10.65 0.95
C MET A 74 13.29 -9.23 0.82
N GLY A 75 13.02 -8.35 1.78
CA GLY A 75 13.47 -6.96 1.80
C GLY A 75 12.83 -6.08 0.71
N LYS A 76 11.68 -6.50 0.16
CA LYS A 76 10.99 -5.75 -0.88
C LYS A 76 10.17 -4.63 -0.24
N LEU A 77 10.08 -3.49 -0.93
CA LEU A 77 9.19 -2.42 -0.51
C LEU A 77 7.75 -2.86 -0.75
N PHE A 78 6.95 -3.00 0.30
CA PHE A 78 5.56 -3.40 0.23
C PHE A 78 4.66 -2.29 0.78
N ILE A 79 3.61 -1.95 0.04
CA ILE A 79 2.51 -1.11 0.50
C ILE A 79 1.18 -1.72 0.05
N THR A 80 0.13 -1.51 0.82
CA THR A 80 -1.20 -2.04 0.54
C THR A 80 -2.27 -0.97 0.67
N THR A 81 -3.49 -1.26 0.21
CA THR A 81 -4.62 -0.34 0.29
C THR A 81 -5.89 -1.05 0.70
N GLU A 82 -6.81 -0.36 1.36
CA GLU A 82 -8.22 -0.75 1.43
C GLU A 82 -9.04 0.39 0.82
N LEU A 83 -9.68 0.16 -0.33
CA LEU A 83 -10.33 1.23 -1.11
C LEU A 83 -11.85 1.08 -1.18
N GLY A 84 -12.49 0.91 -0.01
CA GLY A 84 -13.93 0.74 0.14
C GLY A 84 -14.33 -0.72 0.34
N GLY A 85 -15.48 -1.12 -0.21
CA GLY A 85 -15.96 -2.50 -0.15
C GLY A 85 -17.42 -2.64 -0.58
N GLY A 86 -18.16 -3.57 0.02
CA GLY A 86 -19.54 -3.89 -0.35
C GLY A 86 -19.71 -4.63 -1.69
N GLY A 87 -18.64 -5.26 -2.19
CA GLY A 87 -18.65 -6.04 -3.44
C GLY A 87 -18.75 -5.17 -4.70
N THR A 88 -18.42 -3.89 -4.58
CA THR A 88 -18.51 -2.90 -5.67
C THR A 88 -17.38 -1.87 -5.57
N SER A 89 -17.31 -0.98 -6.55
CA SER A 89 -16.39 0.16 -6.55
C SER A 89 -17.13 1.45 -6.87
N ARG A 90 -16.69 2.56 -6.29
CA ARG A 90 -17.26 3.89 -6.51
C ARG A 90 -16.32 4.68 -7.41
N ALA A 91 -16.86 5.62 -8.20
CA ALA A 91 -16.04 6.48 -9.06
C ALA A 91 -14.95 7.22 -8.26
N GLU A 92 -15.23 7.54 -6.99
CA GLU A 92 -14.27 8.11 -6.06
C GLU A 92 -13.09 7.17 -5.74
N THR A 93 -13.35 5.93 -5.34
CA THR A 93 -12.30 4.98 -4.94
C THR A 93 -11.43 4.57 -6.12
N VAL A 94 -12.01 4.46 -7.32
CA VAL A 94 -11.26 4.25 -8.57
C VAL A 94 -10.35 5.44 -8.90
N ARG A 95 -10.79 6.68 -8.67
CA ARG A 95 -9.94 7.87 -8.85
C ARG A 95 -8.77 7.88 -7.85
N ILE A 96 -9.01 7.47 -6.61
CA ILE A 96 -7.96 7.33 -5.59
C ILE A 96 -6.94 6.28 -6.03
N ALA A 97 -7.38 5.08 -6.41
CA ALA A 97 -6.50 4.01 -6.89
C ALA A 97 -5.61 4.46 -8.05
N ARG A 98 -6.22 5.07 -9.08
CA ARG A 98 -5.51 5.50 -10.30
C ARG A 98 -4.47 6.60 -10.03
N ARG A 99 -4.82 7.59 -9.20
CA ARG A 99 -3.86 8.63 -8.79
C ARG A 99 -2.74 7.99 -7.95
N GLY A 100 -3.11 7.17 -6.98
CA GLY A 100 -2.18 6.58 -6.02
C GLY A 100 -1.12 5.70 -6.68
N VAL A 101 -1.50 4.80 -7.59
CA VAL A 101 -0.52 4.00 -8.35
C VAL A 101 0.42 4.87 -9.16
N LEU A 102 -0.09 5.89 -9.86
CA LEU A 102 0.74 6.78 -10.67
C LEU A 102 1.72 7.58 -9.79
N ASN A 103 1.27 8.03 -8.62
CA ASN A 103 2.10 8.71 -7.65
C ASN A 103 3.21 7.81 -7.11
N VAL A 104 2.90 6.56 -6.76
CA VAL A 104 3.89 5.58 -6.30
C VAL A 104 4.93 5.30 -7.37
N LEU A 105 4.50 5.11 -8.64
CA LEU A 105 5.41 4.91 -9.76
C LEU A 105 6.32 6.13 -10.01
N ARG A 106 5.82 7.35 -9.80
CA ARG A 106 6.63 8.58 -9.85
C ARG A 106 7.60 8.69 -8.69
N HIS A 107 7.14 8.37 -7.48
CA HIS A 107 7.98 8.34 -6.28
C HIS A 107 9.14 7.35 -6.43
N ALA A 108 8.89 6.20 -7.05
CA ALA A 108 9.91 5.19 -7.36
C ALA A 108 10.81 5.56 -8.56
N GLY A 109 10.56 6.68 -9.25
CA GLY A 109 11.33 7.10 -10.43
C GLY A 109 11.06 6.26 -11.69
N ILE A 110 10.04 5.39 -11.68
CA ILE A 110 9.66 4.53 -12.82
C ILE A 110 8.93 5.35 -13.89
N VAL A 111 8.09 6.30 -13.45
CA VAL A 111 7.35 7.20 -14.34
C VAL A 111 7.80 8.64 -14.08
N ALA A 112 8.03 9.41 -15.14
CA ALA A 112 8.40 10.81 -15.03
C ALA A 112 7.28 11.69 -14.44
N GLY A 113 7.69 12.82 -13.84
CA GLY A 113 6.80 13.86 -13.31
C GLY A 113 6.70 13.85 -11.80
N ALA A 114 6.13 14.92 -11.25
CA ALA A 114 5.98 15.10 -9.81
C ALA A 114 4.82 14.28 -9.23
N VAL A 115 4.98 13.83 -7.99
CA VAL A 115 3.92 13.22 -7.19
C VAL A 115 2.82 14.26 -6.97
N ALA A 116 1.58 13.92 -7.34
CA ALA A 116 0.42 14.77 -7.09
C ALA A 116 -0.06 14.57 -5.64
N MET A 117 0.66 15.18 -4.71
CA MET A 117 0.40 15.03 -3.27
C MET A 117 -1.03 15.47 -2.91
N GLN A 118 -1.67 14.73 -2.01
CA GLN A 118 -2.91 15.12 -1.34
C GLN A 118 -2.76 14.94 0.16
N PRO A 119 -3.46 15.74 0.98
CA PRO A 119 -3.47 15.54 2.43
C PRO A 119 -3.99 14.14 2.79
N THR A 120 -3.36 13.52 3.77
CA THR A 120 -3.82 12.27 4.39
C THR A 120 -4.00 12.47 5.89
N ARG A 121 -4.94 11.73 6.48
CA ARG A 121 -5.07 11.60 7.94
C ARG A 121 -4.54 10.23 8.37
N TRP A 122 -3.58 10.26 9.28
CA TRP A 122 -3.03 9.03 9.85
C TRP A 122 -4.00 8.43 10.86
N LEU A 123 -4.34 7.18 10.64
CA LEU A 123 -5.11 6.33 11.55
C LEU A 123 -4.13 5.62 12.47
N ASP A 124 -4.43 5.66 13.76
CA ASP A 124 -3.76 4.82 14.75
C ASP A 124 -4.38 3.43 14.72
N MET A 125 -3.53 2.41 14.76
CA MET A 125 -3.96 1.02 15.00
C MET A 125 -3.80 0.76 16.51
N PRO A 126 -4.86 0.30 17.21
CA PRO A 126 -4.80 0.00 18.64
C PRO A 126 -3.91 -1.20 18.96
#